data_AF-A0A0E9LR01-F1
#
_entry.id   AF-A0A0E9LR01-F1
#
_cell.length_a   1.000
_cell.length_b   1.000
_cell.length_c   1.000
_cell.angle_alpha   90.00
_cell.angle_beta   90.00
_cell.angle_gamma   90.00
#
_symmetry.space_group_name_H-M   'P 1'
#
loop_
_entity.id
_entity.type
_entity.pdbx_description
1 polymer ?
#
loop_
_entity_poly.entity_id
_entity_poly.type
_entity_poly.pdbx_seq_one_letter_code
_entity_poly.pdbx_strand_id
1 'polypeptide(L)'
;MDVKLKEKLDNVDIKPYKILGICNPGFAYKTLQIEENIGVFLPCKAIVKDIGEGKIEVVVVDPAALMGMLNKPELVSIANEVSDKFQKALEKL
;
A
#
# COMPACT_ATOMS: atom_id res chain seq x y z
N MET A 1 -10.08 -6.71 -7.27
CA MET A 1 -10.94 -6.65 -6.06
C MET A 1 -12.38 -6.60 -6.52
N ASP A 2 -12.69 -5.65 -7.39
CA ASP A 2 -13.86 -5.62 -8.29
C ASP A 2 -14.40 -7.00 -8.71
N VAL A 3 -13.56 -7.88 -9.29
CA VAL A 3 -13.98 -9.23 -9.73
C VAL A 3 -14.58 -10.02 -8.57
N LYS A 4 -13.87 -10.07 -7.43
CA LYS A 4 -14.30 -10.83 -6.26
C LYS A 4 -15.56 -10.25 -5.63
N LEU A 5 -15.70 -8.93 -5.62
CA LEU A 5 -16.89 -8.26 -5.09
C LEU A 5 -18.12 -8.58 -5.93
N LYS A 6 -18.01 -8.49 -7.27
CA LYS A 6 -19.09 -8.85 -8.20
C LYS A 6 -19.48 -10.33 -8.11
N GLU A 7 -18.52 -11.22 -7.82
CA GLU A 7 -18.79 -12.66 -7.62
C GLU A 7 -19.52 -12.99 -6.32
N LYS A 8 -19.39 -12.15 -5.28
CA LYS A 8 -19.82 -12.50 -3.92
C LYS A 8 -20.97 -11.66 -3.39
N LEU A 9 -21.28 -10.54 -4.04
CA LEU A 9 -22.30 -9.59 -3.61
C LEU A 9 -23.25 -9.34 -4.78
N ASP A 10 -24.54 -9.40 -4.52
CA ASP A 10 -25.57 -9.10 -5.52
C ASP A 10 -25.63 -7.59 -5.81
N ASN A 11 -25.87 -7.24 -7.08
CA ASN A 11 -26.10 -5.87 -7.57
C ASN A 11 -24.99 -4.84 -7.25
N VAL A 12 -23.72 -5.25 -7.19
CA VAL A 12 -22.59 -4.32 -7.01
C VAL A 12 -22.08 -3.81 -8.36
N ASP A 13 -22.31 -2.51 -8.63
CA ASP A 13 -21.67 -1.79 -9.73
C ASP A 13 -20.41 -1.08 -9.24
N ILE A 14 -19.26 -1.75 -9.44
CA ILE A 14 -17.94 -1.22 -9.11
C ILE A 14 -17.07 -1.18 -10.37
N LYS A 15 -16.40 -0.04 -10.57
CA LYS A 15 -15.37 0.14 -11.60
C LYS A 15 -14.16 -0.78 -11.36
N PRO A 16 -13.32 -1.03 -12.38
CA PRO A 16 -12.08 -1.76 -12.19
C PRO A 16 -11.26 -1.25 -10.99
N TYR A 17 -10.94 -2.14 -10.06
CA TYR A 17 -10.27 -1.82 -8.81
C TYR A 17 -9.36 -2.97 -8.39
N LYS A 18 -8.05 -2.75 -8.41
CA LYS A 18 -7.05 -3.75 -8.06
C LYS A 18 -6.21 -3.29 -6.87
N ILE A 19 -6.02 -4.19 -5.90
CA ILE A 19 -5.06 -4.00 -4.80
C ILE A 19 -3.80 -4.78 -5.17
N LEU A 20 -2.65 -4.13 -5.07
CA LEU A 20 -1.32 -4.69 -5.32
C LEU A 20 -0.55 -4.73 -4.00
N GLY A 21 0.11 -5.87 -3.74
CA GLY A 21 1.12 -5.97 -2.69
C GLY A 21 2.49 -5.58 -3.24
N ILE A 22 3.17 -4.65 -2.58
CA ILE A 22 4.50 -4.16 -2.94
C ILE A 22 5.43 -4.41 -1.75
N CYS A 23 6.52 -5.13 -1.96
CA CYS A 23 7.45 -5.47 -0.89
C CYS A 23 8.89 -5.28 -1.33
N ASN A 24 9.65 -4.58 -0.50
CA ASN A 24 11.11 -4.64 -0.51
C ASN A 24 11.54 -5.58 0.63
N PRO A 25 12.14 -6.75 0.33
CA PRO A 25 12.52 -7.72 1.36
C PRO A 25 13.47 -7.17 2.42
N GLY A 26 14.39 -6.28 2.04
CA GLY A 26 15.36 -5.68 2.95
C GLY A 26 14.68 -4.77 3.99
N PHE A 27 13.74 -3.92 3.56
CA PHE A 27 12.98 -3.10 4.51
C PHE A 27 12.03 -3.94 5.36
N ALA A 28 11.32 -4.90 4.76
CA ALA A 28 10.42 -5.79 5.49
C ALA A 28 11.13 -6.56 6.60
N TYR A 29 12.31 -7.12 6.30
CA TYR A 29 13.13 -7.80 7.29
C TYR A 29 13.57 -6.87 8.42
N LYS A 30 14.09 -5.68 8.10
CA LYS A 30 14.47 -4.67 9.12
C LYS A 30 13.31 -4.32 10.04
N THR A 31 12.10 -4.10 9.51
CA THR A 31 10.94 -3.75 10.33
C THR A 31 10.48 -4.91 11.22
N LEU A 32 10.55 -6.15 10.74
CA LEU A 32 10.23 -7.34 11.53
C LEU A 32 11.20 -7.53 12.70
N GLN A 33 12.45 -7.05 12.59
CA GLN A 33 13.40 -7.06 13.71
C GLN A 33 13.05 -6.05 14.83
N ILE A 34 12.23 -5.04 14.53
CA ILE A 34 11.84 -3.98 15.48
C ILE A 34 10.47 -4.28 16.11
N GLU A 35 9.53 -4.79 15.32
CA GLU A 35 8.20 -5.20 15.75
C GLU A 35 7.77 -6.43 14.96
N GLU A 36 7.77 -7.59 15.61
CA GLU A 36 7.41 -8.86 14.98
C GLU A 36 5.98 -8.83 14.41
N ASN A 37 5.04 -8.20 15.14
CA ASN A 37 3.64 -8.13 14.72
C ASN A 37 3.41 -7.14 13.57
N ILE A 38 4.44 -6.40 13.13
CA ILE A 38 4.29 -5.47 12.00
C ILE A 38 3.92 -6.19 10.71
N GLY A 39 4.12 -7.51 10.65
CA GLY A 39 3.70 -8.37 9.55
C GLY A 39 2.23 -8.21 9.17
N VAL A 40 1.34 -7.84 10.10
CA VAL A 40 -0.09 -7.58 9.79
C VAL A 40 -0.29 -6.36 8.87
N PHE A 41 0.67 -5.44 8.85
CA PHE A 41 0.67 -4.25 8.00
C PHE A 41 1.48 -4.46 6.71
N LEU A 42 2.29 -5.52 6.63
CA LEU A 42 3.05 -5.89 5.45
C LEU A 42 2.22 -6.77 4.49
N PRO A 43 2.54 -6.80 3.18
CA PRO A 43 3.40 -5.85 2.47
C PRO A 43 2.70 -4.48 2.34
N CYS A 44 3.47 -3.46 1.94
CA CYS A 44 2.91 -2.16 1.53
C CYS A 44 1.88 -2.39 0.42
N LYS A 45 0.82 -1.57 0.39
CA LYS A 45 -0.29 -1.73 -0.55
C LYS A 45 -0.36 -0.53 -1.48
N ALA A 46 -0.65 -0.82 -2.74
CA ALA A 46 -1.10 0.17 -3.70
C ALA A 46 -2.43 -0.26 -4.31
N ILE A 47 -3.18 0.70 -4.79
CA ILE A 47 -4.38 0.45 -5.59
C ILE A 47 -4.23 1.08 -6.95
N VAL A 48 -4.76 0.38 -7.95
CA VAL A 48 -4.93 0.87 -9.31
C VAL A 48 -6.42 0.81 -9.59
N LYS A 49 -7.04 1.96 -9.80
CA LYS A 49 -8.48 2.06 -9.99
C LYS A 49 -8.85 2.99 -11.14
N ASP A 50 -9.91 2.62 -11.82
CA ASP A 50 -10.54 3.45 -12.83
C ASP A 50 -11.37 4.56 -12.16
N ILE A 51 -11.12 5.82 -12.54
CA ILE A 51 -11.84 6.99 -12.03
C ILE A 51 -12.83 7.57 -13.04
N GLY A 52 -12.98 6.97 -14.22
CA GLY A 52 -13.82 7.43 -15.33
C GLY A 52 -13.04 8.18 -16.41
N GLU A 53 -13.70 8.46 -17.54
CA GLU A 53 -13.13 9.25 -18.64
C GLU A 53 -11.82 8.68 -19.21
N GLY A 54 -11.62 7.36 -19.13
CA GLY A 54 -10.37 6.71 -19.55
C GLY A 54 -9.17 7.02 -18.65
N LYS A 55 -9.38 7.61 -17.46
CA LYS A 55 -8.33 7.94 -16.50
C LYS A 55 -8.20 6.84 -15.44
N ILE A 56 -6.95 6.53 -15.12
CA ILE A 56 -6.58 5.57 -14.06
C ILE A 56 -5.86 6.34 -12.95
N GLU A 57 -6.25 6.07 -11.72
CA GLU A 57 -5.55 6.58 -10.53
C GLU A 57 -4.74 5.45 -9.89
N VAL A 58 -3.48 5.76 -9.57
CA VAL A 58 -2.60 4.92 -8.76
C VAL A 58 -2.43 5.58 -7.40
N VAL A 59 -2.79 4.88 -6.34
CA VAL A 59 -2.65 5.36 -4.96
C VAL A 59 -1.80 4.37 -4.19
N VAL A 60 -0.79 4.86 -3.46
CA VAL A 60 0.08 4.04 -2.63
C VAL A 60 -0.11 4.46 -1.18
N VAL A 61 -0.04 3.49 -0.26
CA VAL A 61 -0.01 3.78 1.18
C VAL A 61 1.14 4.73 1.50
N ASP A 62 0.98 5.58 2.51
CA ASP A 62 2.09 6.29 3.15
C ASP A 62 2.63 5.44 4.31
N PRO A 63 3.82 4.83 4.17
CA PRO A 63 4.45 4.07 5.24
C PRO A 63 4.63 4.87 6.52
N ALA A 64 4.98 6.16 6.43
CA ALA A 64 5.32 6.98 7.60
C ALA A 64 4.09 7.18 8.50
N ALA A 65 2.95 7.54 7.89
CA ALA A 65 1.68 7.62 8.59
C ALA A 65 1.27 6.26 9.19
N LEU A 66 1.40 5.17 8.44
CA LEU A 66 1.01 3.83 8.91
C LEU A 66 1.86 3.35 10.09
N MET A 67 3.19 3.49 10.00
CA MET A 67 4.10 3.07 11.08
C MET A 67 4.06 4.00 12.28
N GLY A 68 3.72 5.28 12.08
CA GLY A 68 3.50 6.23 13.17
C GLY A 68 2.41 5.77 14.15
N MET A 69 1.41 5.03 13.67
CA MET A 69 0.35 4.46 14.53
C MET A 69 0.85 3.43 15.55
N LEU A 70 2.04 2.86 15.32
CA LEU A 70 2.63 1.84 16.19
C LEU A 70 3.44 2.45 17.34
N ASN A 71 3.58 3.79 17.39
CA ASN A 71 4.30 4.52 18.43
C ASN A 71 5.74 4.02 18.68
N LYS A 72 6.42 3.55 17.62
CA LYS A 72 7.84 3.16 17.66
C LYS A 72 8.68 4.09 16.77
N PRO A 73 9.46 5.01 17.35
CA PRO A 73 10.26 5.98 16.59
C PRO A 73 11.22 5.35 15.58
N GLU A 74 11.75 4.15 15.87
CA GLU A 74 12.70 3.45 15.00
C GLU A 74 12.08 3.05 13.66
N LEU A 75 10.76 2.78 13.65
CA LEU A 75 10.03 2.45 12.43
C LEU A 75 9.84 3.68 11.53
N VAL A 76 9.72 4.88 12.11
CA VAL A 76 9.46 6.11 11.35
C VAL A 76 10.61 6.43 10.38
N SER A 77 11.86 6.24 10.81
CA SER A 77 13.01 6.47 9.93
C SER A 77 12.99 5.55 8.71
N ILE A 78 12.70 4.25 8.91
CA ILE A 78 12.58 3.29 7.82
C ILE A 78 11.40 3.65 6.92
N ALA A 79 10.29 4.02 7.52
CA ALA A 79 9.07 4.39 6.81
C ALA A 79 9.29 5.59 5.89
N ASN A 80 9.99 6.63 6.35
CA ASN A 80 10.32 7.81 5.55
C ASN A 80 11.15 7.44 4.31
N GLU A 81 12.15 6.56 4.44
CA GLU A 81 12.93 6.09 3.28
C GLU A 81 12.07 5.35 2.25
N VAL A 82 11.06 4.60 2.71
CA VAL A 82 10.12 3.91 1.82
C VAL A 82 9.15 4.91 1.18
N SER A 83 8.65 5.90 1.92
CA SER A 83 7.81 6.98 1.40
C SER A 83 8.50 7.75 0.26
N ASP A 84 9.77 8.11 0.43
CA ASP A 84 10.58 8.77 -0.61
C ASP A 84 10.71 7.92 -1.88
N LYS A 85 10.85 6.60 -1.72
CA LYS A 85 10.93 5.67 -2.86
C LYS A 85 9.60 5.57 -3.59
N PHE A 86 8.48 5.58 -2.88
CA PHE A 86 7.16 5.61 -3.50
C PHE A 86 6.91 6.91 -4.25
N GLN A 87 7.25 8.06 -3.67
CA GLN A 87 7.14 9.34 -4.37
C GLN A 87 7.92 9.32 -5.69
N LYS A 88 9.20 8.91 -5.67
CA LYS A 88 10.04 8.80 -6.87
C LYS A 88 9.52 7.82 -7.91
N ALA A 89 8.78 6.79 -7.49
CA ALA A 89 8.16 5.84 -8.41
C ALA A 89 6.90 6.43 -9.05
N LEU A 90 6.08 7.14 -8.28
CA LEU A 90 4.87 7.81 -8.75
C LEU A 90 5.18 8.97 -9.72
N GLU A 91 6.26 9.71 -9.49
CA GLU A 91 6.74 10.79 -10.38
C GLU A 91 7.14 10.31 -11.79
N LYS A 92 7.26 8.99 -12.00
CA LYS A 92 7.65 8.37 -13.28
C LYS A 92 6.48 7.74 -14.04
N LEU A 93 5.26 7.86 -13.53
CA LEU A 93 4.03 7.40 -14.19
C LEU A 93 3.53 8.46 -15.17
#